data_AF-A0A2I0KCG7-F1
#
_entry.id   AF-A0A2I0KCG7-F1
#
_cell.length_a   1.000
_cell.length_b   1.000
_cell.length_c   1.000
_cell.angle_alpha   90.00
_cell.angle_beta   90.00
_cell.angle_gamma   90.00
#
_symmetry.space_group_name_H-M   'P 1'
#
loop_
_entity.id
_entity.type
_entity.pdbx_description
1 polymer ?
#
loop_
_entity_poly.entity_id
_entity_poly.type
_entity_poly.pdbx_seq_one_letter_code
_entity_poly.pdbx_strand_id
1 'polypeptide(L)'
;MATVSPLAKYKLVFLGDQSVGKTSIITRFMYDKFDTTYQATIGIDFLSKTMYLEDRTVRLQLWDTAGQERFRSLIPSYIRDSSVAVIVYDVANRQSFLNTSKWIEEVRTERGSDVIIVLVGNKTDLVDKR
;
A
#
# COMPACT_ATOMS: atom_id res chain seq x y z
N MET A 1 -30.77 -6.01 -24.30
CA MET A 1 -30.21 -6.17 -22.95
C MET A 1 -29.00 -5.24 -22.83
N ALA A 2 -29.04 -4.23 -21.96
CA ALA A 2 -27.87 -3.39 -21.73
C ALA A 2 -26.75 -4.23 -21.12
N THR A 3 -25.60 -4.28 -21.79
CA THR A 3 -24.39 -4.93 -21.27
C THR A 3 -23.94 -4.15 -20.04
N VAL A 4 -24.07 -4.75 -18.85
CA VAL A 4 -23.54 -4.17 -17.62
C VAL A 4 -22.03 -4.10 -17.78
N SER A 5 -21.47 -2.89 -17.88
CA SER A 5 -20.02 -2.70 -17.93
C SER A 5 -19.40 -3.30 -16.66
N PRO A 6 -18.34 -4.13 -16.79
CA PRO A 6 -17.71 -4.73 -15.63
C PRO A 6 -17.24 -3.65 -14.65
N LEU A 7 -17.47 -3.88 -13.35
CA LEU A 7 -16.97 -3.00 -12.30
C LEU A 7 -15.45 -2.86 -12.41
N ALA A 8 -14.95 -1.64 -12.62
CA ALA A 8 -13.52 -1.37 -12.74
C ALA A 8 -12.80 -1.75 -11.44
N LYS A 9 -11.76 -2.59 -11.54
CA LYS A 9 -10.96 -3.06 -10.40
C LYS A 9 -9.57 -2.43 -10.47
N TYR A 10 -9.11 -1.89 -9.36
CA TYR A 10 -7.78 -1.32 -9.24
C TYR A 10 -7.02 -2.00 -8.11
N LYS A 11 -5.87 -2.57 -8.44
CA LYS A 11 -4.97 -3.21 -7.50
C LYS A 11 -3.99 -2.18 -6.95
N LEU A 12 -4.00 -1.99 -5.63
CA LEU A 12 -3.11 -1.13 -4.88
C LEU A 12 -2.22 -2.03 -4.00
N VAL A 13 -0.91 -1.99 -4.23
CA VAL A 13 0.06 -2.65 -3.36
C VAL A 13 0.67 -1.64 -2.40
N PHE A 14 0.71 -1.97 -1.11
CA PHE A 14 1.36 -1.15 -0.10
C PHE A 14 2.73 -1.74 0.24
N LEU A 15 3.79 -0.96 0.04
CA LEU A 15 5.18 -1.35 0.25
C LEU A 15 5.86 -0.35 1.19
N GLY A 16 6.99 -0.75 1.77
CA GLY A 16 7.70 0.02 2.78
C GLY A 16 8.18 -0.88 3.92
N ASP A 17 9.07 -0.34 4.75
CA ASP A 17 9.68 -1.09 5.84
C ASP A 17 8.65 -1.57 6.87
N GLN A 18 9.06 -2.48 7.75
CA GLN A 18 8.24 -2.89 8.88
C GLN A 18 7.91 -1.67 9.76
N SER A 19 6.73 -1.65 10.39
CA SER A 19 6.30 -0.63 11.35
C SER A 19 6.09 0.81 10.82
N VAL A 20 6.23 1.06 9.51
CA VAL A 20 5.96 2.39 8.92
C VAL A 20 4.47 2.75 8.91
N GLY A 21 3.57 1.79 9.14
CA GLY A 21 2.13 2.01 9.30
C GLY A 21 1.26 1.72 8.07
N LYS A 22 1.72 0.85 7.16
CA LYS A 22 0.93 0.39 5.99
C LYS A 22 -0.44 -0.16 6.39
N THR A 23 -0.46 -1.13 7.31
CA THR A 23 -1.67 -1.71 7.88
C THR A 23 -2.55 -0.66 8.52
N SER A 24 -1.99 0.27 9.31
CA SER A 24 -2.75 1.33 9.96
C SER A 24 -3.46 2.25 8.97
N ILE A 25 -2.81 2.61 7.86
CA ILE A 25 -3.42 3.40 6.78
C ILE A 25 -4.58 2.63 6.16
N ILE A 26 -4.38 1.35 5.84
CA ILE A 26 -5.41 0.50 5.24
C ILE A 26 -6.60 0.32 6.20
N THR A 27 -6.36 -0.01 7.46
CA THR A 27 -7.39 -0.17 8.49
C THR A 27 -8.19 1.12 8.70
N ARG A 28 -7.51 2.28 8.76
CA ARG A 28 -8.17 3.58 8.87
C ARG A 28 -9.04 3.85 7.65
N PHE A 29 -8.52 3.63 6.44
CA PHE A 29 -9.29 3.80 5.22
C PHE A 29 -10.49 2.84 5.13
N MET A 30 -10.35 1.60 5.57
CA MET A 30 -11.39 0.58 5.48
C MET A 30 -12.51 0.80 6.50
N TYR A 31 -12.15 1.03 7.75
CA TYR A 31 -13.04 0.90 8.91
C TYR A 31 -13.16 2.16 9.77
N ASP A 32 -12.44 3.23 9.43
CA ASP A 32 -12.30 4.42 10.25
C ASP A 32 -11.84 4.10 11.69
N LYS A 33 -10.89 3.17 11.82
CA LYS A 33 -10.32 2.72 13.10
C LYS A 33 -8.80 2.88 13.12
N PHE A 34 -8.25 3.03 14.33
CA PHE A 34 -6.82 3.01 14.58
C PHE A 34 -6.56 2.13 15.79
N ASP A 35 -5.68 1.14 15.62
CA ASP A 35 -5.20 0.29 16.70
C ASP A 35 -3.84 0.81 17.17
N THR A 36 -3.71 1.00 18.48
CA THR A 36 -2.46 1.41 19.13
C THR A 36 -1.53 0.22 19.35
N THR A 37 -2.04 -1.00 19.28
CA THR A 37 -1.29 -2.22 19.47
C THR A 37 -0.59 -2.59 18.16
N TYR A 38 0.74 -2.60 18.20
CA TYR A 38 1.50 -3.05 17.04
C TYR A 38 1.38 -4.57 16.88
N GLN A 39 0.81 -4.99 15.76
CA GLN A 39 0.90 -6.37 15.28
C GLN A 39 1.57 -6.39 13.92
N ALA A 40 2.66 -7.16 13.79
CA ALA A 40 3.37 -7.27 12.53
C ALA A 40 2.54 -8.09 11.53
N THR A 41 2.32 -7.56 10.33
CA THR A 41 1.74 -8.32 9.22
C THR A 41 2.62 -9.54 8.92
N ILE A 42 2.03 -10.73 8.92
CA ILE A 42 2.69 -11.98 8.57
C ILE A 42 2.36 -12.28 7.11
N GLY A 43 3.36 -12.30 6.24
CA GLY A 43 3.16 -12.52 4.81
C GLY A 43 2.43 -11.37 4.14
N ILE A 44 1.14 -11.55 3.84
CA ILE A 44 0.31 -10.57 3.13
C ILE A 44 -1.15 -10.64 3.60
N ASP A 45 -1.83 -9.50 3.57
CA ASP A 45 -3.28 -9.42 3.72
C ASP A 45 -3.93 -8.76 2.49
N PHE A 46 -5.16 -9.16 2.20
CA PHE A 46 -5.96 -8.67 1.07
C PHE A 46 -7.29 -8.12 1.57
N LEU A 47 -7.52 -6.83 1.30
CA LEU A 47 -8.78 -6.16 1.58
C LEU A 47 -9.38 -5.59 0.31
N SER A 48 -10.71 -5.52 0.23
CA SER A 48 -11.39 -4.94 -0.93
C SER A 48 -12.49 -3.99 -0.50
N LYS A 49 -12.51 -2.82 -1.12
CA LYS A 49 -13.50 -1.77 -0.87
C LYS A 49 -14.09 -1.27 -2.17
N THR A 50 -15.41 -1.32 -2.26
CA THR A 50 -16.14 -0.66 -3.35
C THR A 50 -16.28 0.83 -3.00
N MET A 51 -15.87 1.68 -3.93
CA MET A 51 -15.97 3.13 -3.81
C MET A 51 -16.96 3.64 -4.86
N TYR A 52 -17.86 4.50 -4.42
CA TYR A 52 -18.86 5.16 -5.27
C TYR A 52 -18.38 6.59 -5.52
N LEU A 53 -17.94 6.87 -6.75
CA LEU A 53 -17.57 8.19 -7.23
C LEU A 53 -18.76 8.77 -8.00
N GLU A 54 -18.75 10.08 -8.26
CA GLU A 54 -19.86 10.78 -8.93
C GLU A 54 -20.22 10.18 -10.30
N ASP A 55 -19.20 9.79 -11.07
CA ASP A 55 -19.32 9.32 -12.46
C ASP A 55 -19.19 7.79 -12.60
N ARG A 56 -18.72 7.09 -11.57
CA ARG A 56 -18.40 5.66 -11.65
C ARG A 56 -18.32 4.97 -10.30
N THR A 57 -18.57 3.66 -10.31
CA THR A 57 -18.24 2.79 -9.18
C THR A 57 -16.92 2.07 -9.48
N VAL A 58 -16.02 2.00 -8.51
CA VAL A 58 -14.74 1.29 -8.64
C VAL A 58 -14.55 0.34 -7.46
N ARG A 59 -13.80 -0.74 -7.67
CA ARG A 59 -13.41 -1.66 -6.63
C ARG A 59 -11.91 -1.59 -6.40
N LEU A 60 -11.53 -1.11 -5.23
CA LEU A 60 -10.14 -1.11 -4.79
C LEU A 60 -9.80 -2.46 -4.19
N GLN A 61 -8.63 -2.96 -4.53
CA GLN A 61 -8.01 -4.18 -4.03
C GLN A 61 -6.72 -3.80 -3.34
N LEU A 62 -6.75 -3.74 -2.01
CA LEU A 62 -5.65 -3.29 -1.16
C LEU A 62 -4.84 -4.52 -0.74
N TRP A 63 -3.56 -4.54 -1.11
CA TRP A 63 -2.63 -5.59 -0.76
C TRP A 63 -1.65 -5.06 0.28
N ASP A 64 -1.84 -5.46 1.55
CA ASP A 64 -0.99 -5.09 2.68
C ASP A 64 0.19 -6.05 2.80
N THR A 65 1.38 -5.61 2.44
CA THR A 65 2.57 -6.47 2.47
C THR A 65 3.30 -6.41 3.81
N ALA A 66 3.87 -7.53 4.24
CA ALA A 66 4.82 -7.51 5.35
C ALA A 66 6.08 -6.73 4.94
N GLY A 67 6.48 -5.75 5.75
CA GLY A 67 7.75 -5.02 5.56
C GLY A 67 8.97 -5.74 6.14
N GLN A 68 8.82 -7.02 6.51
CA GLN A 68 9.91 -7.83 7.06
C GLN A 68 10.68 -8.49 5.93
N GLU A 69 12.01 -8.48 6.04
CA GLU A 69 12.89 -8.98 4.99
C GLU A 69 12.68 -10.46 4.67
N ARG A 70 12.27 -11.26 5.67
CA ARG A 70 11.90 -12.68 5.52
C ARG A 70 10.84 -12.92 4.43
N PHE A 71 9.93 -11.97 4.20
CA PHE A 71 8.83 -12.11 3.22
C PHE A 71 9.12 -11.41 1.88
N ARG A 72 10.33 -10.84 1.72
CA ARG A 72 10.70 -10.05 0.54
C ARG A 72 10.64 -10.84 -0.76
N SER A 73 10.92 -12.14 -0.74
CA SER A 73 10.83 -13.00 -1.93
C SER A 73 9.42 -13.10 -2.52
N LEU A 74 8.37 -12.78 -1.75
CA LEU A 74 6.99 -12.79 -2.22
C LEU A 74 6.58 -11.47 -2.90
N ILE A 75 7.28 -10.37 -2.60
CA ILE A 75 6.91 -9.01 -3.02
C ILE A 75 6.77 -8.85 -4.54
N PRO A 76 7.67 -9.38 -5.39
CA PRO A 76 7.52 -9.30 -6.85
C PRO A 76 6.17 -9.80 -7.36
N SER A 77 5.70 -10.93 -6.81
CA SER A 77 4.41 -11.51 -7.19
C SER A 77 3.21 -10.62 -6.86
N TYR A 78 3.32 -9.80 -5.80
CA TYR A 78 2.27 -8.89 -5.38
C TYR A 78 2.33 -7.54 -6.09
N ILE A 79 3.52 -7.12 -6.51
CA ILE A 79 3.68 -5.94 -7.37
C ILE A 79 3.07 -6.19 -8.74
N ARG A 80 3.22 -7.40 -9.30
CA ARG A 80 2.64 -7.79 -10.59
C ARG A 80 1.16 -7.39 -10.70
N ASP A 81 0.78 -6.84 -11.84
CA ASP A 81 -0.57 -6.36 -12.15
C ASP A 81 -1.11 -5.23 -11.25
N SER A 82 -0.27 -4.61 -10.41
CA SER A 82 -0.70 -3.46 -9.61
C SER A 82 -0.92 -2.23 -10.48
N SER A 83 -2.07 -1.59 -10.29
CA SER A 83 -2.39 -0.30 -10.89
C SER A 83 -1.65 0.84 -10.17
N VAL A 84 -1.48 0.70 -8.85
CA VAL A 84 -0.81 1.69 -7.99
C VAL A 84 0.11 0.97 -7.00
N ALA A 85 1.29 1.52 -6.78
CA ALA A 85 2.16 1.17 -5.65
C ALA A 85 2.21 2.35 -4.66
N VAL A 86 1.80 2.10 -3.43
CA VAL A 86 1.85 3.05 -2.32
C VAL A 86 3.09 2.72 -1.49
N ILE A 87 4.12 3.56 -1.60
CA ILE A 87 5.40 3.39 -0.89
C ILE A 87 5.33 4.23 0.39
N VAL A 88 5.28 3.57 1.54
CA VAL A 88 5.10 4.22 2.84
C VAL A 88 6.43 4.26 3.60
N TYR A 89 6.76 5.41 4.16
CA TYR A 89 7.83 5.57 5.13
C TYR A 89 7.32 6.28 6.40
N ASP A 90 8.07 6.17 7.48
CA ASP A 90 7.79 6.87 8.74
C ASP A 90 8.63 8.15 8.80
N VAL A 91 7.97 9.31 8.94
CA VAL A 91 8.65 10.61 8.98
C VAL A 91 9.57 10.77 10.19
N ALA A 92 9.37 10.01 11.27
CA ALA A 92 10.25 9.98 12.44
C ALA A 92 11.38 8.93 12.31
N ASN A 93 11.48 8.22 11.18
CA ASN A 93 12.53 7.23 10.92
C ASN A 93 13.18 7.48 9.56
N ARG A 94 14.31 8.20 9.56
CA ARG A 94 15.10 8.52 8.36
C ARG A 94 15.51 7.28 7.55
N GLN A 95 15.82 6.16 8.19
CA GLN A 95 16.23 4.95 7.47
C GLN A 95 15.08 4.41 6.61
N SER A 96 13.84 4.49 7.09
CA SER A 96 12.66 4.08 6.33
C SER A 96 12.47 4.93 5.07
N PHE A 97 12.78 6.23 5.13
CA PHE A 97 12.77 7.11 3.95
C PHE A 97 13.87 6.74 2.96
N LEU A 98 15.10 6.51 3.41
CA LEU A 98 16.21 6.12 2.53
C LEU A 98 15.91 4.79 1.80
N ASN A 99 15.26 3.85 2.48
CA ASN A 99 14.88 2.56 1.90
C ASN A 99 13.75 2.67 0.85
N THR A 100 13.03 3.79 0.74
CA THR A 100 11.98 3.98 -0.30
C THR A 100 12.52 3.85 -1.71
N SER A 101 13.78 4.25 -1.94
CA SER A 101 14.47 4.09 -3.23
C SER A 101 14.48 2.64 -3.71
N LYS A 102 14.79 1.70 -2.81
CA LYS A 102 14.79 0.24 -3.09
C LYS A 102 13.39 -0.25 -3.43
N TRP A 103 12.38 0.21 -2.70
CA TRP A 103 10.98 -0.17 -2.97
C TRP A 103 10.50 0.35 -4.32
N ILE A 104 10.88 1.58 -4.69
CA ILE A 104 10.56 2.18 -5.99
C ILE A 104 11.26 1.40 -7.13
N GLU A 105 12.51 1.00 -6.93
CA GLU A 105 13.27 0.20 -7.90
C GLU A 105 12.63 -1.18 -8.13
N GLU A 106 12.22 -1.87 -7.07
CA GLU A 106 11.49 -3.15 -7.18
C GLU A 106 10.19 -2.99 -7.98
N VAL A 107 9.43 -1.92 -7.71
CA VAL A 107 8.19 -1.63 -8.45
C VAL A 107 8.45 -1.38 -9.93
N ARG A 108 9.49 -0.59 -10.25
CA ARG A 108 9.86 -0.31 -11.64
C ARG A 108 10.39 -1.54 -12.36
N THR A 109 11.12 -2.41 -11.67
CA THR A 109 11.61 -3.68 -12.21
C THR A 109 10.45 -4.59 -12.61
N GLU A 110 9.40 -4.68 -11.79
CA GLU A 110 8.30 -5.61 -12.03
C GLU A 110 7.16 -5.05 -12.90
N ARG A 111 6.94 -3.73 -12.93
CA ARG A 111 5.80 -3.09 -13.63
C ARG A 111 6.19 -2.05 -14.68
N GLY A 112 7.47 -1.68 -14.77
CA GLY A 112 7.91 -0.61 -15.65
C GLY A 112 7.30 0.74 -15.27
N SER A 113 6.98 1.56 -16.28
CA SER A 113 6.45 2.92 -16.12
C SER A 113 4.93 3.01 -16.00
N ASP A 114 4.20 1.91 -16.21
CA ASP A 114 2.72 1.92 -16.27
C ASP A 114 2.05 1.97 -14.89
N VAL A 115 2.80 1.64 -13.84
CA VAL A 115 2.30 1.69 -12.46
C VAL A 115 2.40 3.10 -11.90
N ILE A 116 1.32 3.58 -11.29
CA ILE A 116 1.35 4.85 -10.55
C ILE A 116 2.07 4.61 -9.23
N ILE A 117 3.12 5.38 -8.96
CA ILE A 117 3.86 5.31 -7.69
C ILE A 117 3.46 6.51 -6.84
N VAL A 118 2.99 6.23 -5.62
CA VAL A 118 2.63 7.24 -4.62
C VAL A 118 3.55 7.08 -3.42
N LEU A 119 4.35 8.11 -3.13
CA LEU A 119 5.18 8.15 -1.92
C LEU A 119 4.40 8.78 -0.76
N VAL A 120 4.36 8.09 0.39
CA VAL A 120 3.58 8.50 1.56
C VAL A 120 4.49 8.58 2.78
N GLY A 121 4.65 9.79 3.33
CA GLY A 121 5.26 10.03 4.64
C GLY A 121 4.21 9.92 5.74
N ASN A 122 4.23 8.82 6.48
CA ASN A 122 3.28 8.53 7.55
C ASN A 122 3.77 9.01 8.92
N LYS A 123 2.88 8.98 9.92
CA LYS A 123 3.12 9.39 11.32
C LYS A 123 3.44 10.86 11.49
N THR A 124 2.75 11.70 10.71
CA THR A 124 2.93 13.16 10.74
C THR A 124 2.50 13.81 12.05
N ASP A 125 1.71 13.09 12.86
CA ASP A 125 1.37 13.43 14.25
C ASP A 125 2.59 13.42 15.19
N LEU A 126 3.67 12.70 14.85
CA LEU A 126 4.90 12.65 15.64
C LEU A 126 5.83 13.85 15.36
N VAL A 127 5.28 15.06 15.30
CA VAL A 127 5.97 16.30 14.88
C VAL A 127 7.29 16.51 15.65
N ASP A 128 7.32 16.19 16.94
CA ASP A 128 8.49 16.39 17.81
C ASP A 128 9.62 15.37 17.61
N LYS A 129 9.40 14.30 16.84
CA LYS A 129 10.37 13.22 16.58
C LYS A 129 10.91 13.22 15.15
N ARG A 130 10.57 14.23 14.35
CA ARG A 130 11.06 14.38 12.98
C ARG A 130 12.52 14.79 12.90
#